data_AF-A0A838R7G6-F1
#
_entry.id   AF-A0A838R7G6-F1
#
_cell.length_a   1.000
_cell.length_b   1.000
_cell.length_c   1.000
_cell.angle_alpha   90.00
_cell.angle_beta   90.00
_cell.angle_gamma   90.00
#
_symmetry.space_group_name_H-M   'P 1'
#
loop_
_entity.id
_entity.type
_entity.pdbx_description
1 polymer ?
#
loop_
_entity_poly.entity_id
_entity_poly.type
_entity_poly.pdbx_seq_one_letter_code
_entity_poly.pdbx_strand_id
1 'polypeptide(L)'
;MAGNSFDVMDFVSSTGSFTLSLPTLAGGLSWDTANLLTSGVLAVTGGAVNDADFDNDGDVDGGDFLTWQRGLGTSPNATPSQGDADGNGIINAADLTIWRQQFGPSPVEAGVGAVPEPTSALLAAAALMAGLSGARTLNRR
;
A
#
# COMPACT_ATOMS: atom_id res chain seq x y z
N MET A 1 0.02 18.60 9.60
CA MET A 1 0.04 18.06 8.22
C MET A 1 1.50 18.02 7.78
N ALA A 2 1.86 17.14 6.84
CA ALA A 2 3.18 17.19 6.22
C ALA A 2 3.43 18.59 5.63
N GLY A 3 4.64 19.11 5.79
CA GLY A 3 5.03 20.46 5.41
C GLY A 3 4.83 21.53 6.49
N ASN A 4 4.20 21.20 7.63
CA ASN A 4 4.12 22.15 8.75
C ASN A 4 5.49 22.37 9.36
N SER A 5 5.78 23.61 9.77
CA SER A 5 6.99 23.98 10.51
C SER A 5 6.62 24.80 11.73
N PHE A 6 7.44 24.65 12.78
CA PHE A 6 7.30 25.32 14.06
C PHE A 6 8.65 25.94 14.40
N ASP A 7 8.66 27.27 14.53
CA ASP A 7 9.78 27.98 15.16
C ASP A 7 9.67 27.79 16.67
N VAL A 8 10.60 27.03 17.24
CA VAL A 8 10.57 26.61 18.64
C VAL A 8 11.67 27.24 19.48
N MET A 9 12.76 27.73 18.87
CA MET A 9 13.92 28.28 19.59
C MET A 9 14.62 29.35 18.77
N ASP A 10 14.99 30.47 19.40
CA ASP A 10 15.88 31.48 18.78
C ASP A 10 17.20 31.54 19.56
N PHE A 11 18.32 31.44 18.86
CA PHE A 11 19.65 31.52 19.45
C PHE A 11 20.70 31.94 18.43
N VAL A 12 21.72 32.65 18.91
CA VAL A 12 22.87 33.10 18.09
C VAL A 12 23.88 31.96 17.89
N SER A 13 23.98 31.03 18.85
CA SER A 13 24.84 29.84 18.78
C SER A 13 24.31 28.74 19.68
N SER A 14 24.37 27.49 19.21
CA SER A 14 24.08 26.30 20.02
C SER A 14 25.39 25.63 20.46
N THR A 15 25.48 25.25 21.73
CA THR A 15 26.62 24.48 22.27
C THR A 15 26.10 23.40 23.24
N GLY A 16 26.87 22.32 23.40
CA GLY A 16 26.51 21.19 24.26
C GLY A 16 25.66 20.13 23.56
N SER A 17 25.07 19.23 24.36
CA SER A 17 24.17 18.17 23.89
C SER A 17 22.90 18.21 24.74
N PHE A 18 21.75 18.01 24.11
CA PHE A 18 20.47 17.86 24.77
C PHE A 18 19.75 16.65 24.18
N THR A 19 18.80 16.11 24.94
CA THR A 19 17.97 15.00 24.50
C THR A 19 16.60 15.56 24.13
N LEU A 20 16.15 15.26 22.93
CA LEU A 20 14.84 15.67 22.44
C LEU A 20 13.86 14.51 22.59
N SER A 21 12.80 14.73 23.35
CA SER A 21 11.70 13.77 23.51
C SER A 21 10.47 14.30 22.77
N LEU A 22 10.27 13.84 21.54
CA LEU A 22 9.10 14.21 20.74
C LEU A 22 8.05 13.08 20.78
N PRO A 23 6.74 13.41 20.82
CA PRO A 23 5.71 12.40 20.70
C PRO A 23 5.70 11.80 19.28
N THR A 24 5.34 10.53 19.16
CA THR A 24 5.08 9.91 17.85
C THR A 24 3.91 10.59 17.16
N LEU A 25 4.06 10.89 15.86
CA LEU A 25 3.00 11.48 15.06
C LEU A 25 2.14 10.40 14.40
N ALA A 26 0.83 10.64 14.29
CA ALA A 26 -0.10 9.73 13.62
C ALA A 26 -0.07 9.91 12.09
N GLY A 27 -0.55 8.89 11.37
CA GLY A 27 -0.80 8.98 9.93
C GLY A 27 0.46 8.99 9.07
N GLY A 28 1.51 8.24 9.47
CA GLY A 28 2.76 8.18 8.71
C GLY A 28 3.42 9.55 8.61
N LEU A 29 3.46 10.31 9.71
CA LEU A 29 4.15 11.59 9.79
C LEU A 29 5.39 11.44 10.67
N SER A 30 6.43 12.22 10.41
CA SER A 30 7.67 12.20 11.18
C SER A 30 8.14 13.62 11.48
N TRP A 31 8.84 13.77 12.60
CA TRP A 31 9.50 15.01 12.96
C TRP A 31 10.83 15.12 12.21
N ASP A 32 11.00 16.22 11.49
CA ASP A 32 12.28 16.60 10.90
C ASP A 32 12.98 17.62 11.82
N THR A 33 14.10 17.18 12.40
CA THR A 33 14.93 17.95 13.33
C THR A 33 16.18 18.53 12.67
N ALA A 34 16.37 18.40 11.34
CA ALA A 34 17.59 18.81 10.65
C ALA A 34 17.90 20.30 10.85
N ASN A 35 16.87 21.13 10.92
CA ASN A 35 16.99 22.58 11.09
C ASN A 35 16.83 23.06 12.55
N LEU A 36 16.53 22.16 13.49
CA LEU A 36 16.23 22.53 14.88
C LEU A 36 17.41 23.25 15.53
N LEU A 37 18.64 22.81 15.24
CA LEU A 37 19.86 23.38 15.83
C LEU A 37 20.54 24.47 15.01
N THR A 38 20.02 24.76 13.82
CA THR A 38 20.57 25.76 12.91
C THR A 38 19.69 27.01 12.88
N SER A 39 18.38 26.82 12.76
CA SER A 39 17.41 27.91 12.64
C SER A 39 16.28 27.83 13.66
N GLY A 40 16.35 26.90 14.62
CA GLY A 40 15.30 26.76 15.63
C GLY A 40 14.00 26.13 15.12
N VAL A 41 13.99 25.61 13.89
CA VAL A 41 12.77 25.14 13.25
C VAL A 41 12.65 23.62 13.36
N LEU A 42 11.51 23.17 13.89
CA LEU A 42 11.07 21.79 13.87
C LEU A 42 10.00 21.63 12.78
N ALA A 43 10.17 20.67 11.88
CA ALA A 43 9.20 20.44 10.82
C ALA A 43 8.49 19.09 10.96
N VAL A 44 7.31 18.97 10.34
CA VAL A 44 6.57 17.73 10.17
C VAL A 44 6.67 17.35 8.72
N THR A 45 7.32 16.23 8.44
CA THR A 45 7.35 15.64 7.09
C THR A 45 6.33 14.51 6.99
N GLY A 46 5.97 14.14 5.76
CA GLY A 46 5.47 12.80 5.51
C GLY A 46 6.54 11.82 5.99
N GLY A 47 6.20 11.00 6.98
CA GLY A 47 6.93 9.78 7.26
C GLY A 47 6.80 8.87 6.04
N ALA A 48 7.78 8.00 5.84
CA ALA A 48 7.66 7.02 4.79
C ALA A 48 6.35 6.25 4.97
N VAL A 49 5.63 6.07 3.87
CA VAL A 49 4.54 5.08 3.87
C VAL A 49 5.23 3.76 4.09
N ASN A 50 4.84 3.04 5.14
CA ASN A 50 5.32 1.68 5.34
C ASN A 50 4.92 0.87 4.11
N ASP A 51 5.91 0.40 3.35
CA ASP A 51 5.69 -0.27 2.08
C ASP A 51 6.71 -1.39 1.91
N ALA A 52 6.22 -2.62 1.83
CA ALA A 52 7.02 -3.82 1.66
C ALA A 52 6.95 -4.41 0.26
N ASP A 53 6.30 -3.74 -0.69
CA ASP A 53 6.39 -4.04 -2.13
C ASP A 53 7.68 -3.40 -2.68
N PHE A 54 8.79 -4.13 -2.56
CA PHE A 54 10.12 -3.62 -2.88
C PHE A 54 10.45 -3.70 -4.36
N ASP A 55 9.83 -4.61 -5.12
CA ASP A 55 10.02 -4.71 -6.56
C ASP A 55 8.91 -4.01 -7.40
N ASN A 56 7.93 -3.42 -6.72
CA ASN A 56 6.85 -2.59 -7.26
C ASN A 56 5.96 -3.37 -8.24
N ASP A 57 5.69 -4.64 -7.96
CA ASP A 57 4.81 -5.47 -8.78
C ASP A 57 3.34 -5.46 -8.33
N GLY A 58 3.05 -4.80 -7.20
CA GLY A 58 1.71 -4.55 -6.69
C GLY A 58 1.23 -5.56 -5.65
N ASP A 59 2.06 -6.51 -5.25
CA ASP A 59 1.83 -7.36 -4.10
C ASP A 59 3.02 -7.41 -3.13
N VAL A 60 2.79 -8.04 -1.97
CA VAL A 60 3.83 -8.24 -0.97
C VAL A 60 4.01 -9.74 -0.76
N ASP A 61 5.09 -10.28 -1.31
CA ASP A 61 5.25 -11.71 -1.50
C ASP A 61 6.67 -12.22 -1.13
N GLY A 62 7.03 -13.40 -1.64
CA GLY A 62 8.35 -13.99 -1.41
C GLY A 62 9.50 -13.28 -2.14
N GLY A 63 9.24 -12.61 -3.27
CA GLY A 63 10.17 -11.76 -3.98
C GLY A 63 10.64 -10.60 -3.11
N ASP A 64 9.69 -9.91 -2.46
CA ASP A 64 9.98 -8.84 -1.51
C ASP A 64 10.78 -9.32 -0.31
N PHE A 65 10.40 -10.48 0.25
CA PHE A 65 11.15 -11.08 1.35
C PHE A 65 12.61 -11.30 0.98
N LEU A 66 12.88 -11.78 -0.24
CA LEU A 66 14.25 -11.98 -0.73
C LEU A 66 14.97 -10.66 -0.98
N THR A 67 14.26 -9.58 -1.32
CA THR A 67 14.83 -8.23 -1.40
C THR A 67 15.25 -7.74 -0.03
N TRP A 68 14.37 -7.77 0.97
CA TRP A 68 14.72 -7.47 2.37
C TRP A 68 15.90 -8.32 2.88
N GLN A 69 15.86 -9.62 2.65
CA GLN A 69 16.90 -10.52 3.13
C GLN A 69 18.28 -10.20 2.53
N ARG A 70 18.33 -9.79 1.25
CA ARG A 70 19.57 -9.38 0.58
C ARG A 70 20.06 -8.01 1.05
N GLY A 71 19.15 -7.11 1.40
CA GLY A 71 19.46 -5.78 1.92
C GLY A 71 19.82 -5.73 3.40
N LEU A 72 19.53 -6.79 4.16
CA LEU A 72 19.68 -6.82 5.62
C LEU A 72 21.04 -6.30 6.10
N GLY A 73 21.01 -5.29 6.99
CA GLY A 73 22.19 -4.63 7.53
C GLY A 73 22.70 -3.43 6.71
N THR A 74 22.06 -3.10 5.59
CA THR A 74 22.36 -1.87 4.84
C THR A 74 22.03 -0.65 5.69
N SER A 75 23.05 0.15 5.97
CA SER A 75 22.97 1.40 6.73
C SER A 75 24.26 2.21 6.55
N PRO A 76 24.20 3.55 6.48
CA PRO A 76 23.01 4.37 6.24
C PRO A 76 22.66 4.45 4.74
N ASN A 77 21.51 5.04 4.42
CA ASN A 77 21.03 5.32 3.06
C ASN A 77 20.54 4.10 2.28
N ALA A 78 19.91 3.14 2.95
CA ALA A 78 19.08 2.16 2.26
C ALA A 78 17.95 2.87 1.49
N THR A 79 17.48 2.25 0.41
CA THR A 79 16.31 2.70 -0.35
C THR A 79 15.17 1.69 -0.21
N PRO A 80 13.91 2.09 -0.45
CA PRO A 80 12.77 1.16 -0.40
C PRO A 80 12.99 -0.09 -1.26
N SER A 81 13.46 0.07 -2.49
CA SER A 81 13.77 -1.05 -3.41
C SER A 81 14.92 -1.97 -2.96
N GLN A 82 15.63 -1.62 -1.88
CA GLN A 82 16.65 -2.48 -1.27
C GLN A 82 16.08 -3.27 -0.08
N GLY A 83 14.87 -2.95 0.39
CA GLY A 83 14.23 -3.59 1.55
C GLY A 83 13.98 -2.67 2.75
N ASP A 84 14.04 -1.34 2.57
CA ASP A 84 13.79 -0.33 3.61
C ASP A 84 12.30 0.03 3.66
N ALA A 85 11.53 -0.75 4.41
CA ALA A 85 10.07 -0.68 4.39
C ALA A 85 9.53 0.52 5.16
N ASP A 86 10.23 0.98 6.20
CA ASP A 86 9.86 2.18 6.97
C ASP A 86 10.56 3.45 6.48
N GLY A 87 11.34 3.34 5.39
CA GLY A 87 12.03 4.44 4.72
C GLY A 87 13.00 5.21 5.62
N ASN A 88 13.53 4.57 6.67
CA ASN A 88 14.43 5.21 7.62
C ASN A 88 15.91 5.16 7.17
N GLY A 89 16.20 4.51 6.03
CA GLY A 89 17.52 4.33 5.47
C GLY A 89 18.34 3.20 6.11
N ILE A 90 17.71 2.28 6.85
CA ILE A 90 18.34 1.19 7.62
C ILE A 90 17.50 -0.09 7.50
N ILE A 91 18.04 -1.11 6.83
CA ILE A 91 17.35 -2.40 6.67
C ILE A 91 17.61 -3.31 7.88
N ASN A 92 16.57 -3.56 8.66
CA ASN A 92 16.63 -4.30 9.92
C ASN A 92 15.34 -5.11 10.20
N ALA A 93 15.12 -5.50 11.46
CA ALA A 93 13.98 -6.31 11.87
C ALA A 93 12.64 -5.54 11.89
N ALA A 94 12.69 -4.21 11.95
CA ALA A 94 11.51 -3.34 11.81
C ALA A 94 10.90 -3.50 10.41
N ASP A 95 11.72 -3.51 9.37
CA ASP A 95 11.28 -3.70 7.97
C ASP A 95 10.65 -5.07 7.76
N LEU A 96 11.25 -6.12 8.31
CA LEU A 96 10.67 -7.46 8.29
C LEU A 96 9.30 -7.50 8.97
N THR A 97 9.12 -6.72 10.04
CA THR A 97 7.84 -6.65 10.74
C THR A 97 6.77 -6.03 9.85
N ILE A 98 7.12 -5.02 9.05
CA ILE A 98 6.22 -4.41 8.06
C ILE A 98 5.88 -5.41 6.96
N TRP A 99 6.89 -6.08 6.37
CA TRP A 99 6.66 -7.13 5.38
C TRP A 99 5.70 -8.20 5.91
N ARG A 100 5.88 -8.68 7.15
CA ARG A 100 4.98 -9.67 7.76
C ARG A 100 3.54 -9.17 7.93
N GLN A 101 3.34 -7.87 8.11
CA GLN A 101 2.01 -7.26 8.25
C GLN A 101 1.31 -7.08 6.90
N GLN A 102 2.09 -6.89 5.84
CA GLN A 102 1.57 -6.62 4.50
C GLN A 102 1.55 -7.88 3.61
N PHE A 103 2.29 -8.92 3.99
CA PHE A 103 2.39 -10.18 3.24
C PHE A 103 1.04 -10.80 2.93
N GLY A 104 0.87 -11.16 1.67
CA GLY A 104 -0.35 -11.77 1.14
C GLY A 104 -0.93 -10.97 -0.02
N PRO A 105 -1.97 -11.51 -0.68
CA PRO A 105 -2.57 -10.84 -1.81
C PRO A 105 -3.11 -9.49 -1.37
N SER A 106 -2.66 -8.43 -2.05
CA SER A 106 -3.36 -7.15 -2.05
C SER A 106 -4.83 -7.46 -2.37
N PRO A 107 -5.83 -6.95 -1.61
CA PRO A 107 -7.22 -7.24 -1.88
C PRO A 107 -7.55 -6.75 -3.28
N VAL A 108 -7.44 -7.64 -4.25
CA VAL A 108 -7.94 -7.43 -5.59
C VAL A 108 -9.42 -7.20 -5.37
N GLU A 109 -9.89 -5.97 -5.61
CA GLU A 109 -11.33 -5.72 -5.69
C GLU A 109 -11.84 -6.67 -6.75
N ALA A 110 -12.44 -7.77 -6.30
CA ALA A 110 -13.04 -8.75 -7.17
C ALA A 110 -14.17 -8.01 -7.88
N GLY A 111 -13.89 -7.50 -9.08
CA GLY A 111 -14.88 -6.88 -9.93
C GLY A 111 -16.00 -7.90 -10.09
N VAL A 112 -17.14 -7.63 -9.46
CA VAL A 112 -18.35 -8.42 -9.64
C VAL A 112 -18.87 -8.09 -11.04
N GLY A 113 -18.22 -8.68 -12.04
CA GLY A 113 -18.68 -8.63 -13.41
C GLY A 113 -20.04 -9.32 -13.43
N ALA A 114 -21.10 -8.57 -13.76
CA ALA A 114 -22.41 -9.13 -13.94
C ALA A 114 -22.31 -10.30 -14.93
N VAL A 115 -22.58 -11.51 -14.45
CA VAL A 115 -22.62 -12.70 -15.31
C VAL A 115 -23.80 -12.51 -16.28
N PRO A 116 -23.57 -12.47 -17.60
CA PRO A 116 -24.66 -12.39 -18.55
C PRO A 116 -25.62 -13.57 -18.35
N GLU A 117 -26.91 -13.29 -18.19
CA GLU A 117 -27.90 -14.33 -17.94
C GLU A 117 -27.83 -15.42 -19.04
N PRO A 118 -27.88 -16.72 -18.66
CA PRO A 118 -27.69 -17.78 -19.62
C PRO A 118 -28.81 -17.78 -20.67
N THR A 119 -28.42 -17.88 -21.94
CA THR A 119 -29.27 -17.98 -23.14
C THR A 119 -30.29 -19.15 -23.10
N SER A 120 -30.31 -19.94 -22.04
CA SER A 120 -31.35 -20.92 -21.71
C SER A 120 -32.77 -20.37 -21.72
N ALA A 121 -32.99 -19.11 -21.31
CA ALA A 121 -34.32 -18.50 -21.40
C ALA A 121 -34.77 -18.28 -22.86
N LEU A 122 -33.84 -17.87 -23.73
CA LEU A 122 -34.08 -17.72 -25.17
C LEU A 122 -34.32 -19.08 -25.85
N LEU A 123 -33.57 -20.12 -25.47
CA LEU A 123 -33.76 -21.47 -25.99
C LEU A 123 -35.11 -22.07 -25.56
N ALA A 124 -35.53 -21.87 -24.32
CA ALA A 124 -36.83 -22.32 -23.83
C ALA A 124 -37.98 -21.62 -24.57
N ALA A 125 -37.87 -20.30 -24.79
CA ALA A 125 -38.85 -19.54 -25.55
C ALA A 125 -38.92 -19.99 -27.03
N ALA A 126 -37.77 -20.25 -27.66
CA ALA A 126 -37.70 -20.76 -29.03
C ALA A 126 -38.31 -22.16 -29.16
N ALA A 127 -38.06 -23.05 -28.20
CA ALA A 127 -38.63 -24.40 -28.19
C ALA A 127 -40.17 -24.38 -28.05
N LEU A 128 -40.71 -23.51 -27.19
CA LEU A 128 -42.16 -23.33 -27.03
C LEU A 128 -42.82 -22.81 -28.31
N MET A 129 -42.19 -21.83 -28.98
CA MET A 129 -42.66 -21.26 -30.25
C MET A 129 -42.64 -22.29 -31.40
N ALA A 130 -41.61 -23.15 -31.45
CA ALA A 130 -41.52 -24.23 -32.42
C ALA A 130 -42.58 -25.32 -32.19
N GLY A 131 -42.83 -25.70 -30.92
CA GLY A 131 -43.84 -26.70 -30.55
C GLY A 131 -45.28 -26.29 -30.88
N LEU A 132 -45.61 -25.01 -30.66
CA LEU A 132 -46.94 -24.45 -30.99
C LEU A 132 -47.21 -24.40 -32.50
N SER A 133 -46.16 -24.20 -33.31
CA SER A 133 -46.25 -24.21 -34.78
C SER A 133 -46.46 -25.63 -35.33
N GLY A 134 -45.85 -26.63 -34.71
CA GLY A 134 -46.01 -28.05 -35.08
C GLY A 134 -47.40 -28.61 -34.77
N ALA A 135 -47.95 -28.30 -33.59
CA ALA A 135 -49.24 -28.83 -33.13
C ALA A 135 -50.44 -28.39 -34.00
N ARG A 136 -50.35 -27.24 -34.69
CA ARG A 136 -51.40 -26.75 -35.60
C ARG A 136 -51.52 -27.53 -36.91
N THR A 137 -50.49 -28.25 -37.33
CA THR A 137 -50.50 -28.99 -38.62
C THR A 137 -51.09 -30.39 -38.53
N LEU A 138 -51.22 -30.96 -37.32
CA LEU A 138 -51.68 -32.34 -37.10
C LEU A 138 -53.19 -32.48 -36.86
N ASN A 139 -53.95 -31.37 -36.76
CA ASN A 139 -55.38 -31.41 -36.40
C ASN A 139 -56.35 -31.14 -37.58
N ARG A 140 -55.97 -31.49 -38.81
CA ARG A 140 -56.85 -31.45 -39.99
C ARG A 140 -56.97 -32.85 -40.62
N ARG A 141 -57.86 -33.69 -40.09
CA ARG A 141 -58.48 -34.82 -40.79
C ARG A 141 -59.87 -35.08 -40.22
#